data_AF-G8BHH9-F1
#
_entry.id   AF-G8BHH9-F1
#
_cell.length_a   1.000
_cell.length_b   1.000
_cell.length_c   1.000
_cell.angle_alpha   90.00
_cell.angle_beta   90.00
_cell.angle_gamma   90.00
#
_symmetry.space_group_name_H-M   'P 1'
#
loop_
_entity.id
_entity.type
_entity.pdbx_description
1 polymer ?
#
loop_
_entity_poly.entity_id
_entity_poly.type
_entity_poly.pdbx_seq_one_letter_code
_entity_poly.pdbx_strand_id
1 'polypeptide(L)'
;MVQPNSIPHPYQQQNSNVPSSTSSAPSSASSSKSVTRRSRMGCLTCRQRKKRCCESRPKCTECGRLGLNCVWPKPGTEHKNKPKDQKEDENTIEHEIYGRIKVLRGIVEYRSQ
;
A
#
# COMPACT_ATOMS: atom_id res chain seq x y z
N MET A 1 58.40 42.11 16.94
CA MET A 1 57.70 40.80 17.04
C MET A 1 56.31 41.02 16.46
N VAL A 2 56.06 40.45 15.28
CA VAL A 2 54.79 40.17 14.58
C VAL A 2 53.63 41.19 14.64
N GLN A 3 53.50 41.94 13.53
CA GLN A 3 52.35 42.55 12.82
C GLN A 3 50.92 42.51 13.43
N PRO A 4 50.21 43.66 13.48
CA PRO A 4 48.75 43.73 13.45
C PRO A 4 48.25 43.79 12.00
N ASN A 5 47.32 42.93 11.59
CA ASN A 5 46.65 43.11 10.31
C ASN A 5 45.14 42.88 10.42
N SER A 6 44.43 44.00 10.28
CA SER A 6 42.98 44.08 10.13
C SER A 6 42.63 44.08 8.63
N ILE A 7 41.44 43.53 8.31
CA ILE A 7 40.62 43.78 7.08
C ILE A 7 41.06 42.99 5.83
N PRO A 8 40.18 42.70 4.84
CA PRO A 8 38.74 42.43 4.82
C PRO A 8 38.41 41.02 4.28
N HIS A 9 37.15 40.62 4.44
CA HIS A 9 36.51 39.54 3.71
C HIS A 9 36.03 40.04 2.33
N PRO A 10 36.58 39.60 1.19
CA PRO A 10 35.89 39.69 -0.09
C PRO A 10 35.10 38.42 -0.37
N TYR A 11 33.78 38.60 -0.40
CA TYR A 11 32.80 37.74 -1.04
C TYR A 11 33.27 37.31 -2.44
N GLN A 12 33.53 36.02 -2.64
CA GLN A 12 33.77 35.40 -3.96
C GLN A 12 32.60 34.49 -4.32
N GLN A 13 31.64 35.14 -5.00
CA GLN A 13 30.77 34.71 -6.09
C GLN A 13 30.74 33.20 -6.48
N GLN A 14 29.63 32.55 -6.13
CA GLN A 14 28.76 31.71 -6.97
C GLN A 14 29.42 30.89 -8.12
N ASN A 15 29.54 29.57 -7.94
CA ASN A 15 29.78 28.64 -9.04
C ASN A 15 28.64 27.61 -9.14
N SER A 16 27.64 27.97 -9.94
CA SER A 16 26.41 27.20 -10.20
C SER A 16 26.68 26.16 -11.30
N ASN A 17 27.09 24.94 -10.93
CA ASN A 17 27.12 23.82 -11.86
C ASN A 17 26.30 22.66 -11.31
N VAL A 18 24.98 22.87 -11.39
CA VAL A 18 23.95 21.83 -11.32
C VAL A 18 24.07 20.94 -12.56
N PRO A 19 24.39 19.64 -12.45
CA PRO A 19 24.30 18.74 -13.58
C PRO A 19 22.83 18.55 -13.95
N SER A 20 22.56 18.94 -15.19
CA SER A 20 21.33 18.93 -15.95
C SER A 20 20.45 17.70 -15.76
N SER A 21 19.16 18.00 -15.64
CA SER A 21 18.03 17.13 -15.93
C SER A 21 18.25 16.32 -17.21
N THR A 22 18.62 15.05 -17.09
CA THR A 22 18.45 14.09 -18.17
C THR A 22 17.00 13.64 -18.20
N SER A 23 16.25 14.32 -19.06
CA SER A 23 14.96 13.92 -19.60
C SER A 23 15.01 12.46 -20.06
N SER A 24 14.45 11.55 -19.27
CA SER A 24 14.04 10.23 -19.75
C SER A 24 12.52 10.23 -19.81
N ALA A 25 11.99 10.81 -20.89
CA ALA A 25 10.64 10.51 -21.33
C ALA A 25 10.64 9.09 -21.89
N PRO A 26 9.72 8.22 -21.44
CA PRO A 26 9.04 7.33 -22.36
C PRO A 26 7.66 7.90 -22.64
N SER A 27 7.51 8.30 -23.89
CA SER A 27 6.28 8.70 -24.55
C SER A 27 5.20 7.62 -24.40
N SER A 28 3.99 8.07 -24.05
CA SER A 28 2.70 7.59 -24.51
C SER A 28 2.50 6.07 -24.66
N ALA A 29 1.91 5.46 -23.64
CA ALA A 29 0.95 4.37 -23.85
C ALA A 29 -0.14 4.47 -22.78
N SER A 30 -1.39 4.47 -23.25
CA SER A 30 -2.63 4.47 -22.48
C SER A 30 -2.57 3.58 -21.25
N SER A 31 -2.87 4.12 -20.07
CA SER A 31 -3.15 3.30 -18.90
C SER A 31 -4.15 4.01 -18.03
N SER A 32 -5.40 3.54 -18.10
CA SER A 32 -6.44 3.65 -17.08
C SER A 32 -5.86 4.02 -15.72
N LYS A 33 -6.38 5.08 -15.08
CA LYS A 33 -6.02 5.49 -13.71
C LYS A 33 -5.86 4.26 -12.83
N SER A 34 -4.63 3.76 -12.70
CA SER A 34 -4.38 2.54 -11.97
C SER A 34 -4.55 2.93 -10.53
N VAL A 35 -5.70 2.57 -9.95
CA VAL A 35 -5.92 2.62 -8.51
C VAL A 35 -4.66 2.03 -7.90
N THR A 36 -3.81 2.87 -7.31
CA THR A 36 -2.52 2.45 -6.78
C THR A 36 -2.84 1.42 -5.72
N ARG A 37 -2.69 0.14 -6.08
CA ARG A 37 -3.10 -0.95 -5.21
C ARG A 37 -2.30 -0.81 -3.93
N ARG A 38 -3.02 -0.80 -2.82
CA ARG A 38 -2.41 -0.84 -1.49
C ARG A 38 -1.43 -2.02 -1.49
N SER A 39 -0.19 -1.76 -1.09
CA SER A 39 0.88 -2.76 -1.01
C SER A 39 0.33 -4.05 -0.41
N ARG A 40 0.37 -5.13 -1.20
CA ARG A 40 -0.07 -6.46 -0.73
C ARG A 40 0.89 -7.02 0.31
N MET A 41 2.16 -6.64 0.23
CA MET A 41 3.26 -7.16 1.05
C MET A 41 3.68 -6.23 2.20
N GLY A 42 2.99 -5.10 2.40
CA GLY A 42 3.34 -4.11 3.42
C GLY A 42 3.38 -4.68 4.84
N CYS A 43 4.06 -3.99 5.76
CA CYS A 43 4.11 -4.41 7.16
C CYS A 43 2.71 -4.42 7.80
N LEU A 44 2.52 -5.26 8.82
CA LEU A 44 1.25 -5.45 9.53
C LEU A 44 0.71 -4.12 10.08
N THR A 45 1.60 -3.26 10.59
CA THR A 45 1.25 -1.95 11.12
C THR A 45 0.66 -1.03 10.07
N CYS A 46 1.26 -0.96 8.88
CA CYS A 46 0.72 -0.16 7.77
C CYS A 46 -0.60 -0.73 7.26
N ARG A 47 -0.75 -2.06 7.19
CA ARG A 47 -2.00 -2.74 6.80
C ARG A 47 -3.13 -2.39 7.78
N GLN A 48 -2.88 -2.56 9.08
CA GLN A 48 -3.85 -2.27 10.14
C GLN A 48 -4.29 -0.80 10.14
N ARG A 49 -3.34 0.12 9.95
CA ARG A 49 -3.59 1.57 9.89
C ARG A 49 -4.12 2.06 8.55
N LYS A 50 -4.26 1.17 7.56
CA LYS A 50 -4.78 1.49 6.22
C LYS A 50 -3.94 2.57 5.50
N LYS A 51 -2.63 2.63 5.74
CA LYS A 51 -1.68 3.56 5.08
C LYS A 51 -0.81 2.84 4.05
N ARG A 52 -0.25 3.58 3.09
CA ARG A 52 0.68 3.03 2.10
C ARG A 52 1.98 2.62 2.81
N CYS A 53 2.38 1.36 2.63
CA CYS A 53 3.68 0.88 3.08
C CYS A 53 4.68 1.04 1.92
N CYS A 54 5.89 1.49 2.21
CA CYS A 54 6.99 1.56 1.23
C CYS A 54 7.80 0.27 1.12
N GLU A 55 7.43 -0.78 1.87
CA GLU A 55 8.06 -2.11 1.76
C GLU A 55 9.55 -2.19 2.14
N SER A 56 10.15 -1.10 2.67
CA SER A 56 11.55 -1.10 3.12
C SER A 56 11.74 -1.90 4.43
N ARG A 57 12.75 -2.77 4.46
CA ARG A 57 13.11 -3.65 5.60
C ARG A 57 14.43 -3.17 6.22
N PRO A 58 14.65 -3.32 7.54
CA PRO A 58 13.80 -3.98 8.55
C PRO A 58 12.63 -3.13 9.05
N LYS A 59 12.68 -1.80 8.91
CA LYS A 59 11.61 -0.87 9.30
C LYS A 59 11.20 -0.01 8.11
N CYS A 60 9.89 0.05 7.83
CA CYS A 60 9.42 0.89 6.74
C CYS A 60 9.51 2.38 7.10
N THR A 61 9.71 3.25 6.11
CA THR A 61 9.88 4.71 6.29
C THR A 61 8.74 5.34 7.10
N GLU A 62 7.50 4.95 6.84
CA GLU A 62 6.34 5.51 7.55
C GLU A 62 6.31 5.10 9.03
N CYS A 63 6.64 3.84 9.34
CA CYS A 63 6.75 3.40 10.73
C CYS A 63 7.99 3.98 11.41
N GLY A 64 9.08 4.20 10.68
CA GLY A 64 10.28 4.88 11.17
C GLY A 64 9.98 6.32 11.57
N ARG A 65 9.41 7.10 10.66
CA ARG A 65 9.04 8.51 10.87
C ARG A 65 8.06 8.70 12.01
N LEU A 66 7.09 7.79 12.15
CA LEU A 66 6.06 7.86 13.20
C LEU A 66 6.46 7.18 14.52
N GLY A 67 7.65 6.60 14.62
CA GLY A 67 8.08 5.90 15.83
C GLY A 67 7.27 4.63 16.15
N LEU A 68 6.58 4.05 15.17
CA LEU A 68 5.72 2.89 15.41
C LEU A 68 6.51 1.58 15.37
N ASN A 69 5.99 0.57 16.06
CA ASN A 69 6.45 -0.80 15.91
C ASN A 69 6.15 -1.29 14.49
N CYS A 70 7.17 -1.73 13.75
CA CYS A 70 7.04 -2.19 12.37
C CYS A 70 7.20 -3.70 12.31
N VAL A 71 6.08 -4.41 12.22
CA VAL A 71 6.07 -5.89 12.21
C VAL A 71 5.78 -6.40 10.81
N TRP A 72 6.66 -7.26 10.29
CA TRP A 72 6.44 -7.95 9.02
C TRP A 72 5.73 -9.30 9.24
N PRO A 73 4.84 -9.72 8.34
CA PRO A 73 4.26 -11.07 8.41
C PRO A 73 5.37 -12.12 8.31
N LYS A 74 5.21 -13.21 9.06
CA LYS A 74 6.07 -14.39 8.91
C LYS A 74 5.70 -15.11 7.61
N PRO A 75 6.66 -15.78 6.94
CA PRO A 75 6.33 -16.63 5.81
C PRO A 75 5.23 -17.63 6.22
N GLY A 76 4.14 -17.69 5.46
CA GLY A 76 2.98 -18.55 5.76
C GLY A 76 1.83 -17.87 6.54
N THR A 77 2.06 -16.75 7.24
CA THR A 77 1.00 -16.01 7.96
C THR A 77 0.41 -14.86 7.13
N GLU A 78 0.71 -14.80 5.84
CA GLU A 78 0.16 -13.76 4.98
C GLU A 78 -1.33 -14.03 4.70
N HIS A 79 -2.15 -12.98 4.85
CA HIS A 79 -3.57 -13.02 4.50
C HIS A 79 -3.72 -13.28 3.00
N LYS A 80 -3.87 -14.56 2.63
CA LYS A 80 -4.31 -14.95 1.30
C LYS A 80 -5.79 -14.65 1.19
N ASN A 81 -6.20 -13.95 0.14
CA ASN A 81 -7.61 -13.90 -0.24
C ASN A 81 -8.05 -15.34 -0.50
N LYS A 82 -8.82 -15.91 0.42
CA LYS A 82 -9.39 -17.25 0.24
C LYS A 82 -10.32 -17.16 -0.99
N PRO A 83 -10.19 -18.05 -1.99
CA PRO A 83 -11.09 -18.04 -3.13
C PRO A 83 -12.51 -18.22 -2.61
N LYS A 84 -13.44 -17.45 -3.18
CA LYS A 84 -14.84 -17.33 -2.71
C LYS A 84 -15.66 -18.61 -2.92
N ASP A 85 -15.07 -19.58 -3.61
CA ASP A 85 -15.70 -20.82 -4.09
C ASP A 85 -16.23 -21.73 -2.98
N GLN A 86 -15.68 -21.68 -1.78
CA GLN A 86 -16.03 -22.62 -0.69
C GLN A 86 -16.96 -22.06 0.40
N LYS A 87 -17.64 -20.93 0.16
CA LYS A 87 -18.60 -20.37 1.13
C LYS A 87 -20.04 -20.33 0.60
N GLU A 88 -20.29 -20.81 -0.62
CA GLU A 88 -21.64 -20.80 -1.20
C GLU A 88 -22.53 -21.97 -0.72
N ASP A 89 -21.95 -23.07 -0.25
CA ASP A 89 -22.74 -24.27 0.10
C ASP A 89 -23.39 -24.20 1.50
N GLU A 90 -22.84 -23.48 2.48
CA GLU A 90 -23.39 -23.44 3.84
C GLU A 90 -24.71 -22.63 3.94
N ASN A 91 -25.01 -21.79 2.95
CA ASN A 91 -26.20 -20.92 2.95
C ASN A 91 -27.15 -21.25 1.79
N THR A 92 -27.10 -22.48 1.27
CA THR A 92 -27.91 -22.92 0.14
C THR A 92 -28.58 -24.26 0.46
N ILE A 93 -29.91 -24.33 0.33
CA ILE A 93 -30.69 -25.57 0.47
C ILE A 93 -31.21 -25.95 -0.91
N GLU A 94 -30.99 -27.20 -1.34
CA GLU A 94 -31.68 -27.75 -2.51
C GLU A 94 -33.07 -28.24 -2.10
N HIS A 95 -34.11 -27.66 -2.68
CA HIS A 95 -35.50 -28.04 -2.45
C HIS A 95 -36.09 -28.67 -3.70
N GLU A 96 -36.59 -29.90 -3.60
CA GLU A 96 -37.03 -30.73 -4.74
C GLU A 96 -38.01 -30.01 -5.69
N ILE A 97 -38.89 -29.17 -5.16
CA ILE A 97 -39.91 -28.44 -5.93
C ILE A 97 -39.42 -27.08 -6.44
N TYR A 98 -38.50 -26.41 -5.72
CA TYR A 98 -38.17 -24.99 -5.93
C TYR A 98 -36.71 -24.76 -6.35
N GLY A 99 -35.90 -25.81 -6.43
CA GLY A 99 -34.48 -25.75 -6.79
C GLY A 99 -33.59 -25.18 -5.69
N ARG A 100 -32.56 -24.43 -6.09
CA ARG A 100 -31.49 -23.93 -5.20
C ARG A 100 -31.93 -22.67 -4.45
N ILE A 101 -32.25 -22.80 -3.16
CA ILE A 101 -32.72 -21.69 -2.30
C ILE A 101 -31.56 -21.14 -1.46
N LYS A 102 -31.32 -19.83 -1.50
CA LYS A 102 -30.30 -19.16 -0.67
C LYS A 102 -30.90 -18.72 0.67
N VAL A 103 -30.40 -19.27 1.77
CA VAL A 103 -30.77 -18.89 3.13
C VAL A 103 -29.92 -17.71 3.57
N LEU A 104 -30.44 -16.50 3.43
CA LEU A 104 -29.80 -15.30 3.97
C LEU A 104 -30.41 -14.99 5.34
N ARG A 105 -29.60 -15.05 6.41
CA ARG A 105 -29.99 -14.67 7.78
C ARG A 105 -31.16 -15.49 8.38
N GLY A 106 -31.35 -16.74 7.96
CA GLY A 106 -32.34 -17.64 8.57
C GLY A 106 -33.80 -17.41 8.17
N ILE A 107 -34.07 -16.57 7.16
CA ILE A 107 -35.41 -16.39 6.59
C ILE A 107 -35.43 -17.04 5.21
N VAL A 108 -36.24 -18.09 5.04
CA VAL A 108 -36.55 -18.67 3.74
C VAL A 108 -37.78 -17.96 3.21
N GLU A 109 -37.61 -17.09 2.22
CA GLU A 109 -38.72 -16.36 1.61
C GLU A 109 -39.48 -17.31 0.66
N TYR A 110 -40.59 -17.89 1.11
CA TYR A 110 -41.53 -18.58 0.24
C TYR A 110 -42.46 -17.55 -0.39
N ARG A 111 -42.32 -17.31 -1.69
CA ARG A 111 -43.27 -16.51 -2.46
C ARG A 111 -44.47 -17.39 -2.79
N SER A 112 -45.44 -17.42 -1.89
CA SER A 112 -46.74 -18.07 -2.09
C SER A 112 -47.49 -17.37 -3.24
N GLN A 113 -48.09 -18.15 -4.15
CA GLN A 113 -49.07 -17.65 -5.11
C GLN A 113 -50.35 -17.22 -4.41
#